data_AF-A0A1B7Z8H9-F1
#
_entry.id   AF-A0A1B7Z8H9-F1
#
_cell.length_a   1.000
_cell.length_b   1.000
_cell.length_c   1.000
_cell.angle_alpha   90.00
_cell.angle_beta   90.00
_cell.angle_gamma   90.00
#
_symmetry.space_group_name_H-M   'P 1'
#
loop_
_entity.id
_entity.type
_entity.pdbx_description
1 polymer ?
#
loop_
_entity_poly.entity_id
_entity_poly.type
_entity_poly.pdbx_seq_one_letter_code
_entity_poly.pdbx_strand_id
1 'polypeptide(L)'
;MKKIHLKEGASIITYNGLELDVLLQVYDKNAAPHLIGEVYCRIQKNGDDIADFSSDNDASTREYLTKIYKNYFLTFKIDNDDKYLILEQAHLGKAFALSSKKTCIIGEKDNPIELEITDYIHESGNDSPLDTGENSSWDDVQYTLRAKVKEVEKNISFYSSEIREGYTVKIEGYSISILSDHYKNSYALLELMVSK
;
A
#
# COMPACT_ATOMS: atom_id res chain seq x y z
N MET A 1 -15.74 -1.83 -12.41
CA MET A 1 -15.81 -1.30 -11.03
C MET A 1 -17.09 -1.78 -10.36
N LYS A 2 -17.03 -2.19 -9.10
CA LYS A 2 -18.17 -2.53 -8.24
C LYS A 2 -18.00 -1.85 -6.88
N LYS A 3 -18.90 -0.95 -6.51
CA LYS A 3 -18.97 -0.31 -5.18
C LYS A 3 -19.89 -1.14 -4.29
N ILE A 4 -19.40 -1.56 -3.13
CA ILE A 4 -20.10 -2.49 -2.23
C ILE A 4 -20.22 -1.82 -0.88
N HIS A 5 -21.45 -1.67 -0.41
CA HIS A 5 -21.71 -1.18 0.94
C HIS A 5 -21.35 -2.27 1.95
N LEU A 6 -20.51 -1.93 2.92
CA LEU A 6 -20.06 -2.83 3.96
C LEU A 6 -20.94 -2.69 5.20
N LYS A 7 -21.17 -3.82 5.87
CA LYS A 7 -21.78 -3.87 7.19
C LYS A 7 -20.72 -4.29 8.19
N GLU A 8 -20.84 -3.81 9.42
CA GLU A 8 -19.99 -4.26 10.52
C GLU A 8 -20.08 -5.79 10.67
N GLY A 9 -18.94 -6.41 10.98
CA GLY A 9 -18.77 -7.86 11.08
C GLY A 9 -18.14 -8.48 9.83
N ALA A 10 -18.22 -9.81 9.78
CA ALA A 10 -17.67 -10.60 8.69
C ALA A 10 -18.67 -10.72 7.54
N SER A 11 -18.16 -10.63 6.30
CA SER A 11 -18.93 -10.81 5.07
C SER A 11 -18.08 -11.43 3.98
N ILE A 12 -18.74 -12.09 3.02
CA ILE A 12 -18.07 -12.62 1.83
C ILE A 12 -18.47 -11.76 0.63
N ILE A 13 -17.48 -11.32 -0.12
CA ILE A 13 -17.66 -10.50 -1.31
C ILE A 13 -17.13 -11.24 -2.54
N THR A 14 -18.00 -11.39 -3.54
CA THR A 14 -17.60 -11.93 -4.85
C THR A 14 -17.55 -10.85 -5.92
N TYR A 15 -16.46 -10.81 -6.69
CA TYR A 15 -16.26 -9.92 -7.84
C TYR A 15 -15.40 -10.60 -8.90
N ASN A 16 -15.91 -10.77 -10.12
CA ASN A 16 -15.17 -11.39 -11.24
C ASN A 16 -14.47 -12.72 -10.90
N GLY A 17 -15.14 -13.58 -10.12
CA GLY A 17 -14.59 -14.87 -9.66
C GLY A 17 -13.58 -14.77 -8.50
N LEU A 18 -13.25 -13.55 -8.05
CA LEU A 18 -12.54 -13.32 -6.79
C LEU A 18 -13.55 -13.35 -5.64
N GLU A 19 -13.38 -14.31 -4.73
CA GLU A 19 -14.12 -14.41 -3.47
C GLU A 19 -13.24 -13.91 -2.32
N LEU A 20 -13.70 -12.91 -1.59
CA LEU A 20 -12.95 -12.22 -0.53
C LEU A 20 -13.70 -12.33 0.79
N ASP A 21 -12.97 -12.67 1.86
CA ASP A 21 -13.46 -12.56 3.22
C ASP A 21 -13.17 -11.14 3.70
N VAL A 22 -14.20 -10.41 4.13
CA VAL A 22 -14.09 -9.02 4.58
C VAL A 22 -14.60 -8.91 6.00
N LEU A 23 -13.78 -8.35 6.89
CA LEU A 23 -14.13 -8.04 8.26
C LEU A 23 -14.09 -6.52 8.44
N LEU A 24 -15.23 -5.90 8.71
CA LEU A 24 -15.33 -4.50 9.09
C LEU A 24 -15.57 -4.40 10.60
N GLN A 25 -14.75 -3.64 11.31
CA GLN A 25 -14.87 -3.36 12.73
C GLN A 25 -14.97 -1.85 12.94
N VAL A 26 -15.95 -1.43 13.74
CA VAL A 26 -16.08 -0.05 14.20
C VAL A 26 -15.94 -0.08 15.71
N TYR A 27 -14.93 0.58 16.23
CA TYR A 27 -14.60 0.49 17.65
C TYR A 27 -15.49 1.45 18.45
N ASP A 28 -16.38 0.87 19.25
CA ASP A 28 -17.35 1.61 20.05
C ASP A 28 -16.79 1.98 21.44
N LYS A 29 -17.65 2.52 22.31
CA LYS A 29 -17.31 2.92 23.68
C LYS A 29 -16.80 1.79 24.59
N ASN A 30 -16.95 0.53 24.19
CA ASN A 30 -16.45 -0.63 24.93
C ASN A 30 -15.03 -1.02 24.49
N ALA A 31 -14.50 -0.42 23.44
CA ALA A 31 -13.12 -0.60 23.00
C ALA A 31 -12.11 0.07 23.95
N ALA A 32 -10.83 -0.21 23.77
CA ALA A 32 -9.77 0.51 24.46
C ALA A 32 -9.86 2.01 24.12
N PRO A 33 -9.62 2.94 25.06
CA PRO A 33 -9.85 4.37 24.84
C PRO A 33 -9.19 4.97 23.59
N HIS A 34 -8.02 4.45 23.20
CA HIS A 34 -7.29 4.91 22.01
C HIS A 34 -7.94 4.43 20.70
N LEU A 35 -8.75 3.37 20.72
CA LEU A 35 -9.41 2.82 19.54
C LEU A 35 -10.81 3.39 19.31
N ILE A 36 -11.41 4.05 20.31
CA ILE A 36 -12.81 4.48 20.22
C ILE A 36 -13.00 5.44 19.03
N GLY A 37 -13.88 5.08 18.09
CA GLY A 37 -14.14 5.83 16.87
C GLY A 37 -13.32 5.38 15.65
N GLU A 38 -12.31 4.52 15.84
CA GLU A 38 -11.55 3.96 14.73
C GLU A 38 -12.40 3.00 13.89
N VAL A 39 -12.08 2.90 12.60
CA VAL A 39 -12.66 1.93 11.68
C VAL A 39 -11.56 1.07 11.10
N TYR A 40 -11.67 -0.24 11.26
CA TYR A 40 -10.75 -1.21 10.71
C TYR A 40 -11.46 -2.12 9.70
N CYS A 41 -10.91 -2.26 8.50
CA CYS A 41 -11.42 -3.14 7.46
C CYS A 41 -10.32 -4.07 6.97
N ARG A 42 -10.43 -5.36 7.27
CA ARG A 42 -9.51 -6.41 6.81
C ARG A 42 -10.10 -7.19 5.65
N ILE A 43 -9.28 -7.47 4.65
CA ILE A 43 -9.63 -8.26 3.47
C ILE A 43 -8.68 -9.45 3.36
N GLN A 44 -9.26 -10.64 3.29
CA GLN A 44 -8.54 -11.90 3.19
C GLN A 44 -8.94 -12.67 1.94
N LYS A 45 -8.02 -13.51 1.47
CA LYS A 45 -8.29 -14.53 0.46
C LYS A 45 -7.73 -15.86 0.94
N ASN A 46 -8.60 -16.86 1.10
CA ASN A 46 -8.19 -18.19 1.58
C ASN A 46 -7.44 -18.14 2.93
N GLY A 47 -7.81 -17.22 3.81
CA GLY A 47 -7.14 -17.00 5.10
C GLY A 47 -5.90 -16.09 5.06
N ASP A 48 -5.38 -15.74 3.88
CA ASP A 48 -4.25 -14.81 3.77
C ASP A 48 -4.74 -13.36 3.75
N ASP A 49 -4.15 -12.51 4.59
CA ASP A 49 -4.36 -11.06 4.53
C ASP A 49 -3.83 -10.51 3.20
N ILE A 50 -4.71 -9.85 2.43
CA ILE A 50 -4.36 -9.24 1.15
C ILE A 50 -4.43 -7.71 1.19
N ALA A 51 -5.26 -7.15 2.06
CA ALA A 51 -5.35 -5.73 2.31
C ALA A 51 -6.02 -5.48 3.67
N ASP A 52 -5.66 -4.36 4.27
CA ASP A 52 -6.19 -3.86 5.53
C ASP A 52 -6.33 -2.35 5.42
N PHE A 53 -7.31 -1.77 6.10
CA PHE A 53 -7.59 -0.35 6.11
C PHE A 53 -7.90 0.02 7.55
N SER A 54 -7.37 1.15 8.01
CA SER A 54 -7.56 1.69 9.34
C SER A 54 -7.74 3.20 9.23
N SER A 55 -8.95 3.69 9.49
CA SER A 55 -9.14 5.13 9.72
C SER A 55 -8.91 5.41 11.20
N ASP A 56 -7.73 5.93 11.53
CA ASP A 56 -7.44 6.46 12.86
C ASP A 56 -8.10 7.84 13.03
N ASN A 57 -8.41 8.22 14.26
CA ASN A 57 -8.75 9.60 14.61
C ASN A 57 -7.54 10.54 14.50
N ASP A 58 -6.32 10.00 14.48
CA ASP A 58 -5.11 10.77 14.28
C ASP A 58 -4.85 11.07 12.79
N ALA A 59 -5.12 12.31 12.41
CA ALA A 59 -4.89 12.84 11.06
C ALA A 59 -3.42 12.77 10.59
N SER A 60 -2.47 12.43 11.46
CA SER A 60 -1.07 12.19 11.09
C SER A 60 -0.82 10.84 10.41
N THR A 61 -1.75 9.89 10.50
CA THR A 61 -1.62 8.60 9.82
C THR A 61 -2.09 8.71 8.37
N ARG A 62 -1.14 8.65 7.43
CA ARG A 62 -1.45 8.55 6.00
C ARG A 62 -2.00 7.16 5.71
N GLU A 63 -3.31 7.04 5.63
CA GLU A 63 -3.95 5.80 5.21
C GLU A 63 -3.99 5.71 3.68
N TYR A 64 -3.42 4.62 3.13
CA TYR A 64 -3.52 4.34 1.70
C TYR A 64 -4.88 3.75 1.36
N LEU A 65 -5.77 4.61 0.86
CA LEU A 65 -7.16 4.25 0.56
C LEU A 65 -7.30 3.21 -0.54
N THR A 66 -6.30 3.03 -1.40
CA THR A 66 -6.30 2.02 -2.46
C THR A 66 -5.10 1.09 -2.31
N LYS A 67 -5.34 -0.20 -2.11
CA LYS A 67 -4.33 -1.27 -2.14
C LYS A 67 -4.51 -2.13 -3.38
N ILE A 68 -3.44 -2.77 -3.86
CA ILE A 68 -3.50 -3.68 -5.01
C ILE A 68 -3.32 -5.14 -4.57
N TYR A 69 -4.13 -6.03 -5.16
CA TYR A 69 -3.94 -7.48 -5.06
C TYR A 69 -4.05 -8.09 -6.45
N LYS A 70 -2.99 -8.77 -6.91
CA LYS A 70 -2.87 -9.27 -8.29
C LYS A 70 -3.13 -8.12 -9.28
N ASN A 71 -4.23 -8.18 -10.02
CA ASN A 71 -4.66 -7.17 -10.98
C ASN A 71 -5.95 -6.44 -10.55
N TYR A 72 -6.23 -6.36 -9.24
CA TYR A 72 -7.40 -5.68 -8.69
C TYR A 72 -7.01 -4.56 -7.75
N PHE A 73 -7.60 -3.39 -7.95
CA PHE A 73 -7.62 -2.33 -6.95
C PHE A 73 -8.73 -2.58 -5.94
N LEU A 74 -8.37 -2.49 -4.66
CA LEU A 74 -9.25 -2.52 -3.51
C LEU A 74 -9.21 -1.13 -2.89
N THR A 75 -10.29 -0.36 -3.02
CA THR A 75 -10.40 0.97 -2.43
C THR A 75 -11.38 0.96 -1.27
N PHE A 76 -10.94 1.32 -0.08
CA PHE A 76 -11.81 1.56 1.06
C PHE A 76 -12.23 3.03 1.09
N LYS A 77 -13.52 3.29 1.29
CA LYS A 77 -14.07 4.64 1.28
C LYS A 77 -15.13 4.80 2.35
N ILE A 78 -15.05 5.90 3.11
CA ILE A 78 -16.09 6.32 4.04
C ILE A 78 -16.76 7.56 3.44
N ASP A 79 -18.07 7.49 3.17
CA ASP A 79 -18.89 8.60 2.65
C ASP A 79 -20.09 8.78 3.60
N ASN A 80 -20.20 9.91 4.30
CA ASN A 80 -21.32 10.20 5.22
C ASN A 80 -21.63 9.05 6.19
N ASP A 81 -20.60 8.57 6.90
CA ASP A 81 -20.64 7.42 7.80
C ASP A 81 -20.91 6.04 7.17
N ASP A 82 -21.23 5.95 5.89
CA ASP A 82 -21.31 4.67 5.18
C ASP A 82 -19.93 4.20 4.74
N LYS A 83 -19.65 2.90 4.91
CA LYS A 83 -18.36 2.28 4.60
C LYS A 83 -18.49 1.47 3.32
N TYR A 84 -17.59 1.66 2.37
CA TYR A 84 -17.62 0.99 1.08
C TYR A 84 -16.29 0.34 0.75
N LEU A 85 -16.38 -0.86 0.16
CA LEU A 85 -15.28 -1.45 -0.60
C LEU A 85 -15.58 -1.28 -2.09
N ILE A 86 -14.69 -0.61 -2.80
CA ILE A 86 -14.76 -0.45 -4.26
C ILE A 86 -13.73 -1.40 -4.87
N LEU A 87 -14.20 -2.31 -5.70
CA LEU A 87 -13.38 -3.28 -6.42
C LEU A 87 -13.35 -2.93 -7.90
N GLU A 88 -12.17 -2.86 -8.48
CA GLU A 88 -12.01 -2.70 -9.92
C GLU A 88 -10.75 -3.38 -10.44
N GLN A 89 -10.71 -3.60 -11.75
CA GLN A 89 -9.49 -4.11 -12.39
C GLN A 89 -8.45 -2.99 -12.38
N ALA A 90 -7.21 -3.34 -12.05
CA ALA A 90 -6.11 -2.40 -12.01
C ALA A 90 -5.83 -1.85 -13.42
N HIS A 91 -5.62 -0.54 -13.49
CA HIS A 91 -5.35 0.20 -14.72
C HIS A 91 -4.33 1.30 -14.46
N LEU A 92 -3.74 1.82 -15.53
CA LEU A 92 -2.73 2.87 -15.46
C LEU A 92 -3.32 4.20 -14.96
N GLY A 93 -2.46 5.05 -14.41
CA GLY A 93 -2.77 6.42 -13.99
C GLY A 93 -3.48 6.56 -12.63
N LYS A 94 -3.80 5.46 -11.94
CA LYS A 94 -4.35 5.48 -10.58
C LYS A 94 -3.25 5.15 -9.57
N ALA A 95 -3.18 5.93 -8.49
CA ALA A 95 -2.29 5.65 -7.36
C ALA A 95 -2.80 4.45 -6.53
N PHE A 96 -1.89 3.62 -6.04
CA PHE A 96 -2.18 2.46 -5.21
C PHE A 96 -0.99 2.11 -4.30
N ALA A 97 -1.26 1.45 -3.18
CA ALA A 97 -0.22 0.92 -2.31
C ALA A 97 0.11 -0.55 -2.66
N LEU A 98 1.40 -0.81 -2.86
CA LEU A 98 2.02 -2.13 -3.01
C LEU A 98 2.65 -2.56 -1.69
N SER A 99 2.46 -3.82 -1.27
CA SER A 99 3.00 -4.36 -0.01
C SER A 99 4.16 -5.32 -0.23
N SER A 100 5.13 -5.31 0.69
CA SER A 100 6.40 -6.06 0.64
C SER A 100 6.36 -7.59 0.67
N LYS A 101 5.19 -8.18 0.46
CA LYS A 101 4.98 -9.63 0.40
C LYS A 101 4.08 -10.04 -0.77
N LYS A 102 3.80 -9.10 -1.67
CA LYS A 102 2.80 -9.26 -2.72
C LYS A 102 3.37 -8.78 -4.04
N THR A 103 3.16 -9.58 -5.07
CA THR A 103 3.36 -9.16 -6.46
C THR A 103 2.04 -8.61 -6.98
N CYS A 104 2.10 -7.54 -7.79
CA CYS A 104 0.95 -7.03 -8.51
C CYS A 104 1.20 -6.96 -10.01
N ILE A 105 0.11 -6.90 -10.78
CA ILE A 105 0.13 -6.84 -12.24
C ILE A 105 -0.77 -5.69 -12.68
N ILE A 106 -0.23 -4.77 -13.48
CA ILE A 106 -0.94 -3.60 -13.99
C ILE A 106 -0.69 -3.45 -15.49
N GLY A 107 -1.62 -2.84 -16.20
CA GLY A 107 -1.46 -2.50 -17.62
C GLY A 107 -2.29 -3.39 -18.53
N GLU A 108 -1.96 -3.33 -19.82
CA GLU A 108 -2.70 -4.05 -20.86
C GLU A 108 -2.39 -5.55 -20.83
N LYS A 109 -3.38 -6.37 -21.21
CA LYS A 109 -3.27 -7.84 -21.18
C LYS A 109 -2.06 -8.37 -21.97
N ASP A 110 -1.70 -7.71 -23.06
CA ASP A 110 -0.61 -8.15 -23.95
C ASP A 110 0.76 -7.56 -23.58
N ASN A 111 0.80 -6.61 -22.63
CA ASN A 111 2.03 -5.97 -22.18
C ASN A 111 1.93 -5.56 -20.70
N PRO A 112 1.63 -6.48 -19.77
CA PRO A 112 1.50 -6.12 -18.37
C PRO A 112 2.87 -5.76 -17.76
N ILE A 113 2.84 -4.92 -16.74
CA ILE A 113 3.96 -4.74 -15.83
C ILE A 113 3.67 -5.47 -14.52
N GLU A 114 4.65 -6.27 -14.08
CA GLU A 114 4.66 -6.92 -12.78
C GLU A 114 5.54 -6.11 -11.83
N LEU A 115 5.05 -5.85 -10.62
CA LEU A 115 5.78 -5.12 -9.58
C LEU A 115 5.81 -5.91 -8.28
N GLU A 116 6.94 -5.86 -7.59
CA GLU A 116 7.14 -6.51 -6.31
C GLU A 116 8.23 -5.78 -5.51
N ILE A 117 7.97 -5.47 -4.24
CA ILE A 117 9.03 -5.04 -3.34
C ILE A 117 9.71 -6.32 -2.87
N THR A 118 10.95 -6.53 -3.31
CA THR A 118 11.72 -7.75 -3.04
C THR A 118 12.56 -7.65 -1.77
N ASP A 119 12.90 -6.43 -1.35
CA ASP A 119 13.64 -6.17 -0.12
C ASP A 119 13.32 -4.80 0.46
N TYR A 120 13.51 -4.65 1.77
CA TYR A 120 13.48 -3.37 2.45
C TYR A 120 14.32 -3.44 3.74
N ILE A 121 15.27 -2.51 3.89
CA ILE A 121 16.23 -2.48 4.99
C ILE A 121 16.10 -1.14 5.69
N HIS A 122 15.84 -1.18 7.00
CA HIS A 122 15.84 -0.01 7.86
C HIS A 122 17.26 0.25 8.36
N GLU A 123 17.72 1.48 8.18
CA GLU A 123 19.05 1.92 8.58
C GLU A 123 18.91 3.20 9.42
N SER A 124 19.65 3.25 10.51
CA SER A 124 19.72 4.44 11.36
C SER A 124 21.13 4.60 11.89
N GLY A 125 21.57 5.84 12.04
CA GLY A 125 22.92 6.15 12.50
C GLY A 125 23.00 7.49 13.18
N ASN A 126 24.19 7.78 13.70
CA ASN A 126 24.50 9.04 14.34
C ASN A 126 25.82 9.56 13.77
N ASP A 127 25.75 10.69 13.06
CA ASP A 127 26.90 11.34 12.43
C ASP A 127 27.53 12.40 13.35
N SER A 128 27.04 12.51 14.58
CA SER A 128 27.49 13.53 15.53
C SER A 128 28.96 13.32 15.92
N PRO A 129 29.82 14.35 15.80
CA PRO A 129 31.13 14.34 16.41
C PRO A 129 30.99 14.26 17.94
N LEU A 130 31.71 13.33 18.58
CA LEU A 130 31.61 12.99 20.01
C LEU A 130 31.69 14.19 20.98
N ASP A 131 32.31 15.30 20.57
CA ASP A 131 32.63 16.46 21.43
C ASP A 131 31.81 17.74 21.14
N THR A 132 30.87 17.72 20.20
CA THR A 132 30.20 18.97 19.75
C THR A 132 28.84 19.25 20.38
N GLY A 133 28.22 18.26 21.03
CA GLY A 133 26.88 18.40 21.61
C GLY A 133 25.75 18.58 20.59
N GLU A 134 26.06 18.62 19.30
CA GLU A 134 25.08 18.54 18.22
C GLU A 134 24.68 17.07 18.04
N ASN A 135 23.37 16.80 17.98
CA ASN A 135 22.82 15.47 17.71
C ASN A 135 22.29 15.44 16.26
N SER A 136 23.11 15.00 15.32
CA SER A 136 22.67 14.66 13.95
C SER A 136 22.50 13.14 13.83
N SER A 137 21.31 12.65 14.19
CA SER A 137 20.88 11.29 13.88
C SER A 137 20.19 11.24 12.51
N TRP A 138 20.41 10.17 11.76
CA TRP A 138 19.68 9.88 10.53
C TRP A 138 18.92 8.56 10.65
N ASP A 139 17.82 8.50 9.91
CA ASP A 139 16.86 7.40 9.90
C ASP A 139 16.29 7.28 8.49
N ASP A 140 16.51 6.15 7.83
CA ASP A 140 16.07 5.93 6.45
C ASP A 140 15.73 4.44 6.19
N VAL A 141 15.01 4.19 5.11
CA VAL A 141 14.65 2.85 4.66
C VAL A 141 15.06 2.70 3.21
N GLN A 142 15.94 1.75 2.93
CA GLN A 142 16.27 1.35 1.57
C GLN A 142 15.24 0.33 1.09
N TYR A 143 14.63 0.58 -0.07
CA TYR A 143 13.71 -0.34 -0.74
C TYR A 143 14.38 -0.96 -1.96
N THR A 144 14.01 -2.19 -2.29
CA THR A 144 14.27 -2.78 -3.62
C THR A 144 12.96 -3.14 -4.29
N LEU A 145 12.67 -2.51 -5.42
CA LEU A 145 11.50 -2.76 -6.28
C LEU A 145 11.94 -3.53 -7.53
N ARG A 146 11.40 -4.74 -7.70
CA ARG A 146 11.46 -5.48 -8.97
C ARG A 146 10.33 -5.02 -9.87
N ALA A 147 10.66 -4.59 -11.08
CA ALA A 147 9.72 -4.31 -12.15
C ALA A 147 10.02 -5.20 -13.36
N LYS A 148 9.00 -5.87 -13.90
CA LYS A 148 9.15 -6.77 -15.04
C LYS A 148 8.10 -6.49 -16.11
N VAL A 149 8.53 -6.37 -17.36
CA VAL A 149 7.67 -6.25 -18.54
C VAL A 149 8.17 -7.23 -19.58
N LYS A 150 7.36 -8.25 -19.91
CA LYS A 150 7.77 -9.38 -20.77
C LYS A 150 9.07 -10.02 -20.25
N GLU A 151 10.13 -10.00 -21.06
CA GLU A 151 11.44 -10.56 -20.74
C GLU A 151 12.39 -9.55 -20.09
N VAL A 152 12.01 -8.27 -19.99
CA VAL A 152 12.84 -7.22 -19.41
C VAL A 152 12.51 -7.08 -17.93
N GLU A 153 13.51 -7.28 -17.09
CA GLU A 153 13.43 -7.12 -15.64
C GLU A 153 14.41 -6.04 -15.16
N LYS A 154 13.96 -5.20 -14.23
CA LYS A 154 14.80 -4.24 -13.52
C LYS A 154 14.58 -4.38 -12.02
N ASN A 155 15.68 -4.41 -11.27
CA ASN A 155 15.68 -4.25 -9.82
C ASN A 155 16.17 -2.84 -9.53
N ILE A 156 15.39 -2.10 -8.75
CA ILE A 156 15.58 -0.67 -8.51
C ILE A 156 15.70 -0.51 -6.99
N SER A 157 16.85 -0.01 -6.53
CA SER A 157 17.06 0.30 -5.13
C SER A 157 17.04 1.80 -4.90
N PHE A 158 16.33 2.25 -3.88
CA PHE A 158 16.18 3.66 -3.53
C PHE A 158 15.82 3.83 -2.05
N TYR A 159 16.17 4.97 -1.48
CA TYR A 159 15.87 5.33 -0.09
C TYR A 159 14.54 6.09 0.05
N SER A 160 13.92 6.04 1.23
CA SER A 160 12.72 6.83 1.54
C SER A 160 12.97 8.34 1.37
N SER A 161 14.19 8.80 1.70
CA SER A 161 14.61 10.18 1.46
C SER A 161 14.54 10.62 -0.01
N GLU A 162 14.87 9.74 -0.96
CA GLU A 162 14.81 10.01 -2.41
C GLU A 162 13.37 10.17 -2.93
N ILE A 163 12.38 9.55 -2.26
CA ILE A 163 10.97 9.60 -2.66
C ILE A 163 10.40 11.02 -2.48
N ARG A 164 10.87 11.74 -1.45
CA ARG A 164 10.36 13.08 -1.08
C ARG A 164 10.57 14.12 -2.18
N GLU A 165 11.54 13.91 -3.06
CA GLU A 165 11.86 14.81 -4.17
C GLU A 165 11.13 14.43 -5.48
N GLY A 166 10.32 13.36 -5.45
CA GLY A 166 9.64 12.81 -6.61
C GLY A 166 10.54 11.80 -7.32
N TYR A 167 10.37 10.52 -6.98
CA TYR A 167 11.15 9.44 -7.55
C TYR A 167 10.38 8.73 -8.67
N THR A 168 10.97 8.62 -9.86
CA THR A 168 10.32 7.98 -11.02
C THR A 168 11.28 7.09 -11.77
N VAL A 169 10.81 5.89 -12.14
CA VAL A 169 11.60 4.89 -12.85
C VAL A 169 10.93 4.52 -14.17
N LYS A 170 11.73 4.32 -15.22
CA LYS A 170 11.25 3.93 -16.55
C LYS A 170 11.66 2.50 -16.92
N ILE A 171 10.72 1.74 -17.47
CA ILE A 171 10.92 0.38 -17.99
C ILE A 171 9.97 0.09 -19.15
N GLU A 172 10.47 -0.33 -20.31
CA GLU A 172 9.67 -0.79 -21.46
C GLU A 172 8.42 0.06 -21.78
N GLY A 173 8.58 1.39 -21.85
CA GLY A 173 7.48 2.31 -22.17
C GLY A 173 6.51 2.56 -21.01
N TYR A 174 6.83 2.12 -19.80
CA TYR A 174 6.16 2.49 -18.57
C TYR A 174 6.99 3.48 -17.74
N SER A 175 6.29 4.33 -17.00
CA SER A 175 6.81 5.21 -15.97
C SER A 175 6.16 4.82 -14.64
N ILE A 176 6.98 4.50 -13.63
CA ILE A 176 6.55 4.16 -12.27
C ILE A 176 6.95 5.33 -11.39
N SER A 177 5.98 6.10 -10.91
CA SER A 177 6.22 7.16 -9.93
C SER A 177 5.99 6.59 -8.54
N ILE A 178 6.99 6.76 -7.67
CA ILE A 178 6.93 6.40 -6.25
C ILE A 178 6.55 7.67 -5.51
N LEU A 179 5.35 7.67 -4.92
CA LEU A 179 4.70 8.86 -4.37
C LEU A 179 4.99 9.03 -2.88
N SER A 180 5.08 7.92 -2.16
CA SER A 180 5.47 7.86 -0.76
C SER A 180 5.72 6.41 -0.35
N ASP A 181 6.26 6.24 0.84
CA ASP A 181 6.43 4.95 1.47
C ASP A 181 5.83 4.93 2.88
N HIS A 182 5.69 3.73 3.42
CA HIS A 182 5.40 3.52 4.83
C HIS A 182 6.04 2.22 5.29
N TYR A 183 6.96 2.33 6.23
CA TYR A 183 7.65 1.21 6.82
C TYR A 183 7.12 0.92 8.24
N LYS A 184 6.96 -0.38 8.53
CA LYS A 184 6.93 -0.93 9.89
C LYS A 184 7.87 -2.13 9.95
N ASN A 185 8.36 -2.46 11.14
CA ASN A 185 9.30 -3.58 11.35
C ASN A 185 8.89 -4.91 10.68
N SER A 186 7.59 -5.17 10.48
CA SER A 186 7.06 -6.42 9.93
C SER A 186 6.55 -6.36 8.48
N TYR A 187 6.45 -5.15 7.90
CA TYR A 187 5.98 -4.93 6.52
C TYR A 187 6.34 -3.54 6.01
N ALA A 188 6.37 -3.38 4.69
CA ALA A 188 6.45 -2.08 4.07
C ALA A 188 5.42 -1.89 2.96
N LEU A 189 5.09 -0.63 2.70
CA LEU A 189 4.18 -0.19 1.66
C LEU A 189 4.86 0.88 0.82
N LEU A 190 4.68 0.80 -0.50
CA LEU A 190 4.99 1.89 -1.43
C LEU A 190 3.71 2.34 -2.10
N GLU A 191 3.43 3.64 -2.04
CA GLU A 191 2.42 4.25 -2.90
C GLU A 191 3.01 4.53 -4.27
N LEU A 192 2.41 3.92 -5.29
CA LEU A 192 2.91 3.93 -6.66
C LEU A 192 1.82 4.42 -7.60
N MET A 193 2.23 5.04 -8.70
CA MET A 193 1.39 5.27 -9.87
C MET A 193 2.16 4.82 -11.12
N VAL A 194 1.51 4.01 -11.96
CA VAL A 194 2.09 3.53 -13.21
C VAL A 194 1.40 4.23 -14.37
N SER A 195 2.16 4.85 -15.26
CA SER A 195 1.68 5.40 -16.54
C SER A 195 2.47 4.83 -17.72
N LYS A 196 2.00 5.10 -18.94
CA LYS A 196 2.82 5.00 -20.16
C LYS A 196 3.54 6.34 -20.39
#